data_AF-A0A843GX85-F1
#
_entry.id   AF-A0A843GX85-F1
#
_cell.length_a   1.000
_cell.length_b   1.000
_cell.length_c   1.000
_cell.angle_alpha   90.00
_cell.angle_beta   90.00
_cell.angle_gamma   90.00
#
_symmetry.space_group_name_H-M   'P 1'
#
loop_
_entity.id
_entity.type
_entity.pdbx_description
1 polymer ?
#
loop_
_entity_poly.entity_id
_entity_poly.type
_entity_poly.pdbx_seq_one_letter_code
_entity_poly.pdbx_strand_id
1 'polypeptide(L)'
;MENKEQENFPLDSVDSVVIRFSPEEEKECYINLRSQVIKLLYMIESEERGEGDIDLWFYGFMYELASSNTLCNNKLTKVVVKIHGLYDNKHYKEMTHAQIKRQIMESRGILTHLIGDEK
;
A
#
# COMPACT_ATOMS: atom_id res chain seq x y z
N MET A 1 33.80 -44.65 19.07
CA MET A 1 33.57 -43.41 18.33
C MET A 1 32.08 -43.35 18.04
N GLU A 2 31.41 -42.40 18.67
CA GLU A 2 29.94 -42.25 18.68
C GLU A 2 29.46 -41.77 17.31
N ASN A 3 28.58 -42.55 16.67
CA ASN A 3 27.77 -42.07 15.56
C ASN A 3 26.67 -41.18 16.14
N LYS A 4 26.80 -39.87 15.97
CA LYS A 4 25.69 -38.95 16.21
C LYS A 4 24.72 -39.05 15.04
N GLU A 5 23.55 -39.60 15.31
CA GLU A 5 22.39 -39.51 14.42
C GLU A 5 22.15 -38.02 14.12
N GLN A 6 22.30 -37.63 12.86
CA GLN A 6 21.79 -36.35 12.38
C GLN A 6 20.27 -36.46 12.36
N GLU A 7 19.63 -35.89 13.38
CA GLU A 7 18.20 -35.63 13.35
C GLU A 7 17.90 -34.75 12.14
N ASN A 8 17.30 -35.37 11.13
CA ASN A 8 16.83 -34.72 9.93
C ASN A 8 15.53 -34.00 10.32
N PHE A 9 15.65 -32.76 10.79
CA PHE A 9 14.49 -31.93 11.10
C PHE A 9 13.70 -31.68 9.81
N PRO A 10 12.43 -32.09 9.71
CA PRO A 10 11.61 -31.79 8.55
C PRO A 10 11.47 -30.27 8.43
N LEU A 11 11.86 -29.70 7.29
CA LEU A 11 11.69 -28.28 6.98
C LEU A 11 10.20 -27.88 6.79
N ASP A 12 9.26 -28.81 7.01
CA ASP A 12 7.85 -28.66 6.67
C ASP A 12 6.97 -28.19 7.84
N SER A 13 7.53 -27.81 8.99
CA SER A 13 6.74 -27.42 10.17
C SER A 13 7.02 -26.04 10.73
N VAL A 14 7.58 -25.12 9.94
CA VAL A 14 7.41 -23.69 10.26
C VAL A 14 6.07 -23.30 9.67
N ASP A 15 5.00 -23.49 10.45
CA ASP A 15 3.79 -22.69 10.28
C ASP A 15 4.26 -21.23 10.34
N SER A 16 4.53 -20.65 9.17
CA SER A 16 4.86 -19.23 9.07
C SER A 16 3.67 -18.52 9.70
N VAL A 17 3.86 -17.92 10.87
CA VAL A 17 2.82 -17.14 11.53
C VAL A 17 2.43 -16.05 10.54
N VAL A 18 1.33 -16.28 9.81
CA VAL A 18 0.85 -15.29 8.85
C VAL A 18 0.16 -14.23 9.68
N ILE A 19 0.91 -13.19 10.05
CA ILE A 19 0.35 -12.02 10.72
C ILE A 19 -0.60 -11.36 9.74
N ARG A 20 -1.88 -11.27 10.12
CA ARG A 20 -2.95 -10.67 9.34
C ARG A 20 -3.77 -9.78 10.24
N PHE A 21 -4.37 -8.75 9.64
CA PHE A 21 -5.35 -7.94 10.34
C PHE A 21 -6.65 -8.71 10.54
N SER A 22 -7.30 -8.45 11.68
CA SER A 22 -8.71 -8.77 11.90
C SER A 22 -9.59 -7.97 10.92
N PRO A 23 -10.86 -8.35 10.71
CA PRO A 23 -11.78 -7.58 9.87
C PRO A 23 -11.90 -6.11 10.28
N GLU A 24 -11.89 -5.83 11.59
CA GLU A 24 -11.93 -4.48 12.14
C GLU A 24 -10.66 -3.69 11.83
N GLU A 25 -9.48 -4.30 12.03
CA GLU A 25 -8.18 -3.70 11.71
C GLU A 25 -8.01 -3.48 10.19
N GLU A 26 -8.51 -4.40 9.35
CA GLU A 26 -8.54 -4.22 7.91
C GLU A 26 -9.37 -2.98 7.53
N LYS A 27 -10.56 -2.83 8.13
CA LYS A 27 -11.44 -1.69 7.86
C LYS A 27 -10.77 -0.37 8.26
N GLU A 28 -10.14 -0.31 9.43
CA GLU A 28 -9.36 0.85 9.87
C GLU A 28 -8.20 1.15 8.92
N CYS A 29 -7.48 0.11 8.48
CA CYS A 29 -6.42 0.23 7.49
C CYS A 29 -6.94 0.85 6.19
N TYR A 30 -8.08 0.41 5.66
CA TYR A 30 -8.67 0.98 4.45
C TYR A 30 -9.07 2.45 4.62
N ILE A 31 -9.61 2.83 5.77
CA ILE A 31 -9.98 4.22 6.10
C ILE A 31 -8.73 5.12 6.13
N ASN A 32 -7.65 4.63 6.74
CA ASN A 32 -6.38 5.36 6.83
C ASN A 32 -5.76 5.53 5.44
N LEU A 33 -5.63 4.44 4.67
CA LEU A 33 -5.11 4.49 3.30
C LEU A 33 -5.96 5.39 2.39
N ARG A 34 -7.29 5.41 2.55
CA ARG A 34 -8.19 6.29 1.78
C ARG A 34 -7.84 7.75 2.01
N SER A 35 -7.54 8.11 3.25
CA SER A 35 -7.15 9.48 3.63
C SER A 35 -5.76 9.83 3.08
N GLN A 36 -4.82 8.88 3.12
CA GLN A 36 -3.47 9.07 2.57
C GLN A 36 -3.44 9.20 1.05
N VAL A 37 -4.26 8.43 0.33
CA VAL A 37 -4.41 8.56 -1.13
C VAL A 37 -4.87 9.97 -1.51
N ILE A 38 -5.81 10.55 -0.75
CA ILE A 38 -6.21 11.95 -0.97
C ILE A 38 -5.10 12.93 -0.59
N LYS A 39 -4.37 12.66 0.51
CA LYS A 39 -3.22 13.47 0.89
C LYS A 39 -2.14 13.49 -0.20
N LEU A 40 -1.91 12.38 -0.90
CA LEU A 40 -0.97 12.33 -2.02
C LEU A 40 -1.29 13.38 -3.10
N LEU A 41 -2.57 13.62 -3.41
CA LEU A 41 -2.95 14.65 -4.38
C LEU A 41 -2.50 16.03 -3.91
N TYR A 42 -2.79 16.37 -2.65
CA TYR A 42 -2.39 17.65 -2.07
C TYR A 42 -0.88 17.81 -1.98
N MET A 43 -0.14 16.73 -1.69
CA MET A 43 1.32 16.75 -1.66
C MET A 43 1.88 17.03 -3.06
N ILE A 44 1.39 16.33 -4.09
CA ILE A 44 1.79 16.59 -5.49
C ILE A 44 1.48 18.04 -5.89
N GLU A 45 0.26 18.53 -5.60
CA GLU A 45 -0.10 19.92 -5.88
C GLU A 45 0.77 20.93 -5.11
N SER A 46 1.25 20.59 -3.92
CA SER A 46 2.17 21.41 -3.12
C SER A 46 3.57 21.44 -3.73
N GLU A 47 4.08 20.30 -4.21
CA GLU A 47 5.34 20.23 -4.96
C GLU A 47 5.28 21.04 -6.26
N GLU A 48 4.17 20.94 -7.02
CA GLU A 48 3.94 21.71 -8.24
C GLU A 48 3.95 23.24 -7.99
N ARG A 49 3.55 23.67 -6.79
CA ARG A 49 3.63 25.07 -6.34
C ARG A 49 4.99 25.46 -5.76
N GLY A 50 5.93 24.52 -5.64
CA GLY A 50 7.27 24.74 -5.09
C GLY A 50 7.32 24.81 -3.56
N GLU A 51 6.33 24.27 -2.86
CA GLU A 51 6.20 24.38 -1.40
C GLU A 51 6.99 23.30 -0.63
N GLY A 52 7.46 22.24 -1.30
CA GLY A 52 8.30 21.20 -0.70
C GLY A 52 8.49 19.97 -1.58
N ASP A 53 9.59 19.26 -1.36
CA ASP A 53 9.84 17.94 -1.97
C ASP A 53 9.01 16.87 -1.24
N ILE A 54 8.35 16.02 -2.01
CA ILE A 54 7.44 14.98 -1.50
C ILE A 54 8.00 13.58 -1.66
N ASP A 55 9.16 13.41 -2.32
CA ASP A 55 9.70 12.11 -2.69
C ASP A 55 9.84 11.17 -1.47
N LEU A 56 10.30 11.71 -0.33
CA LEU A 56 10.43 10.94 0.92
C LEU A 56 9.07 10.54 1.51
N TRP A 57 8.10 11.46 1.47
CA TRP A 57 6.75 11.17 1.95
C TRP A 57 6.07 10.12 1.07
N PHE A 58 6.20 10.24 -0.25
CA PHE A 58 5.62 9.32 -1.21
C PHE A 58 6.26 7.93 -1.10
N TYR A 59 7.59 7.86 -0.90
CA TYR A 59 8.27 6.60 -0.59
C TYR A 59 7.72 5.93 0.68
N GLY A 60 7.57 6.69 1.78
CA GLY A 60 7.00 6.17 3.02
C GLY A 60 5.57 5.65 2.84
N PHE A 61 4.75 6.39 2.09
CA PHE A 61 3.39 5.97 1.76
C PHE A 61 3.37 4.68 0.92
N MET A 62 4.25 4.55 -0.06
CA MET A 62 4.37 3.32 -0.87
C MET A 62 4.75 2.10 -0.03
N TYR A 63 5.68 2.28 0.91
CA TYR A 63 6.08 1.22 1.83
C TYR A 63 4.92 0.78 2.73
N GLU A 64 4.18 1.74 3.29
CA GLU A 64 3.00 1.46 4.11
C GLU A 64 1.94 0.71 3.28
N LEU A 65 1.61 1.21 2.10
CA LEU A 65 0.60 0.61 1.21
C LEU A 65 0.95 -0.85 0.83
N ALA A 66 2.22 -1.12 0.50
CA ALA A 66 2.68 -2.47 0.19
C ALA A 66 2.61 -3.40 1.41
N SER A 67 3.01 -2.90 2.58
CA SER A 67 2.95 -3.64 3.85
C SER A 67 1.50 -3.96 4.24
N SER A 68 0.61 -2.97 4.17
CA SER A 68 -0.82 -3.13 4.38
C SER A 68 -1.43 -4.14 3.41
N ASN A 69 -1.00 -4.18 2.14
CA ASN A 69 -1.50 -5.17 1.19
C ASN A 69 -1.22 -6.60 1.67
N THR A 70 -0.04 -6.88 2.19
CA THR A 70 0.31 -8.17 2.78
C THR A 70 -0.57 -8.50 3.99
N LEU A 71 -0.77 -7.52 4.89
CA LEU A 71 -1.57 -7.69 6.11
C LEU A 71 -3.07 -7.87 5.84
N CYS A 72 -3.58 -7.25 4.77
CA CYS A 72 -4.98 -7.31 4.32
C CYS A 72 -5.22 -8.41 3.26
N ASN A 73 -4.45 -9.50 3.29
CA ASN A 73 -4.62 -10.66 2.40
C ASN A 73 -4.69 -10.29 0.90
N ASN A 74 -3.81 -9.38 0.47
CA ASN A 74 -3.68 -8.88 -0.91
C ASN A 74 -4.90 -8.16 -1.49
N LYS A 75 -5.89 -7.76 -0.68
CA LYS A 75 -7.09 -7.04 -1.12
C LYS A 75 -6.79 -5.65 -1.69
N LEU A 76 -5.62 -5.08 -1.38
CA LEU A 76 -5.19 -3.75 -1.82
C LEU A 76 -4.40 -3.76 -3.13
N THR A 77 -4.19 -4.92 -3.76
CA THR A 77 -3.35 -5.08 -4.95
C THR A 77 -3.66 -4.06 -6.05
N LYS A 78 -4.95 -3.79 -6.31
CA LYS A 78 -5.35 -2.80 -7.32
C LYS A 78 -4.92 -1.37 -6.94
N VAL A 79 -4.96 -1.02 -5.67
CA VAL A 79 -4.51 0.28 -5.16
C VAL A 79 -2.99 0.36 -5.24
N VAL A 80 -2.27 -0.68 -4.82
CA VAL A 80 -0.80 -0.78 -4.93
C VAL A 80 -0.35 -0.54 -6.37
N VAL A 81 -0.90 -1.26 -7.35
CA VAL A 81 -0.50 -1.14 -8.76
C VAL A 81 -0.72 0.29 -9.28
N LYS A 82 -1.86 0.92 -8.95
CA LYS A 82 -2.17 2.28 -9.39
C LYS A 82 -1.23 3.33 -8.80
N ILE A 83 -1.01 3.27 -7.50
CA ILE A 83 -0.16 4.25 -6.80
C ILE A 83 1.32 4.00 -7.14
N HIS A 84 1.76 2.75 -7.27
CA HIS A 84 3.10 2.41 -7.74
C HIS A 84 3.34 2.98 -9.14
N GLY A 85 2.37 2.92 -10.05
CA GLY A 85 2.50 3.50 -11.38
C GLY A 85 2.69 5.03 -11.37
N LEU A 86 2.22 5.73 -10.34
CA LEU A 86 2.51 7.16 -10.15
C LEU A 86 3.93 7.38 -9.59
N TYR A 87 4.36 6.53 -8.66
CA TYR A 87 5.65 6.62 -7.98
C TYR A 87 6.84 6.20 -8.86
N ASP A 88 6.66 5.14 -9.66
CA ASP A 88 7.73 4.53 -10.45
C ASP A 88 8.39 5.53 -11.39
N ASN A 89 9.72 5.65 -11.28
CA ASN A 89 10.53 6.64 -12.00
C ASN A 89 10.02 8.09 -11.89
N LYS A 90 9.25 8.42 -10.83
CA LYS A 90 8.60 9.71 -10.64
C LYS A 90 7.66 10.10 -11.80
N HIS A 91 6.97 9.11 -12.40
CA HIS A 91 6.05 9.33 -13.52
C HIS A 91 5.02 10.44 -13.27
N TYR A 92 4.60 10.64 -12.01
CA TYR A 92 3.67 11.71 -11.68
C TYR A 92 4.18 13.12 -12.09
N LYS A 93 5.50 13.34 -12.17
CA LYS A 93 6.12 14.61 -12.62
C LYS A 93 5.91 14.88 -14.11
N GLU A 94 5.58 13.84 -14.88
CA GLU A 94 5.37 13.90 -16.34
C GLU A 94 3.88 13.85 -16.70
N MET A 95 3.01 13.66 -15.72
CA MET A 95 1.56 13.53 -15.91
C MET A 95 0.85 14.86 -15.72
N THR A 96 -0.26 15.04 -16.42
CA THR A 96 -1.16 16.17 -16.14
C THR A 96 -1.88 15.97 -14.81
N HIS A 97 -2.19 17.07 -14.13
CA HIS A 97 -3.00 17.08 -12.90
C HIS A 97 -4.28 16.23 -13.02
N ALA A 98 -4.97 16.32 -14.17
CA ALA A 98 -6.18 15.53 -14.44
C ALA A 98 -5.92 14.01 -14.44
N GLN A 99 -4.80 13.56 -15.00
CA GLN A 99 -4.42 12.14 -15.01
C GLN A 99 -4.07 11.66 -13.60
N ILE A 100 -3.31 12.45 -12.83
CA ILE A 100 -2.95 12.14 -11.44
C ILE A 100 -4.22 12.05 -10.58
N LYS A 101 -5.05 13.09 -10.64
CA LYS A 101 -6.34 13.14 -9.94
C LYS A 101 -7.23 11.95 -10.27
N ARG A 102 -7.28 11.53 -11.54
CA ARG A 102 -8.04 10.35 -11.95
C ARG A 102 -7.54 9.09 -11.26
N GLN A 103 -6.22 8.81 -11.28
CA GLN A 103 -5.67 7.62 -10.61
C GLN A 103 -5.95 7.64 -9.10
N ILE A 104 -5.80 8.79 -8.46
CA ILE A 104 -6.07 8.98 -7.03
C ILE A 104 -7.55 8.72 -6.70
N MET A 105 -8.47 9.26 -7.49
CA MET A 105 -9.91 9.10 -7.27
C MET A 105 -10.37 7.66 -7.52
N GLU A 106 -9.80 6.97 -8.51
CA GLU A 106 -10.05 5.55 -8.74
C GLU A 106 -9.55 4.69 -7.56
N SER A 107 -8.35 4.96 -7.04
CA SER A 107 -7.82 4.31 -5.84
C SER A 107 -8.68 4.56 -4.60
N ARG A 108 -9.16 5.79 -4.40
CA ARG A 108 -10.12 6.12 -3.33
C ARG A 108 -11.45 5.37 -3.50
N GLY A 109 -11.93 5.21 -4.72
CA GLY A 109 -13.16 4.47 -5.02
C GLY A 109 -13.05 3.00 -4.59
N ILE A 110 -11.92 2.35 -4.92
CA ILE A 110 -11.62 0.98 -4.51
C ILE A 110 -11.64 0.87 -2.97
N LEU A 111 -10.95 1.78 -2.28
CA LEU A 111 -10.90 1.78 -0.81
C LEU A 111 -12.28 2.01 -0.19
N THR A 112 -13.10 2.88 -0.76
CA THR A 112 -14.48 3.10 -0.30
C THR A 112 -15.33 1.84 -0.39
N HIS A 113 -15.22 1.10 -1.50
CA HIS A 113 -15.92 -0.17 -1.66
C HIS A 113 -15.42 -1.23 -0.65
N LEU A 114 -14.11 -1.31 -0.40
CA LEU A 114 -13.54 -2.23 0.60
C LEU A 114 -13.97 -1.93 2.04
N ILE A 115 -14.27 -0.66 2.36
CA ILE A 115 -14.77 -0.25 3.68
C ILE A 115 -16.22 -0.72 3.89
N GLY A 116 -16.97 -0.97 2.81
CA GLY A 116 -18.41 -1.25 2.85
C GLY A 116 -19.27 0.01 3.04
N ASP A 117 -18.71 1.20 2.79
CA ASP A 117 -19.46 2.47 2.72
C ASP A 117 -20.15 2.56 1.34
N GLU A 118 -21.08 1.65 1.03
CA GLU A 118 -22.00 1.86 -0.09
C GLU A 118 -23.13 2.79 0.36
N LYS A 119 -23.15 4.00 -0.21
CA LYS A 119 -24.26 4.96 -0.07
C LYS A 119 -25.42 4.58 -0.98
#